data_AF-A0A1I0K477-F1
#
_entry.id   AF-A0A1I0K477-F1
#
_cell.length_a   1.000
_cell.length_b   1.000
_cell.length_c   1.000
_cell.angle_alpha   90.00
_cell.angle_beta   90.00
_cell.angle_gamma   90.00
#
_symmetry.space_group_name_H-M   'P 1'
#
loop_
_entity.id
_entity.type
_entity.pdbx_description
1 polymer ?
#
loop_
_entity_poly.entity_id
_entity_poly.type
_entity_poly.pdbx_seq_one_letter_code
_entity_poly.pdbx_strand_id
1 'polypeptide(L)'
;MRALVIYDSTGRIWSIIYGEEALPQGLRCMWVDIPDGAQLDHINVTDADNPQPVFSYLPESDIGRLQEQVVSLGDQLTEAQLALTEQYEANLALAEEITNAQLALTEIYEGMEV
;
A
#
# COMPACT_ATOMS: atom_id res chain seq x y z
N MET A 1 10.64 3.76 17.86
CA MET A 1 10.80 4.82 18.90
C MET A 1 11.16 4.16 20.25
N ARG A 2 12.14 4.69 21.01
CA ARG A 2 12.56 4.12 22.30
C ARG A 2 11.65 4.60 23.44
N ALA A 3 11.21 3.67 24.30
CA ALA A 3 10.34 3.95 25.44
C ALA A 3 10.78 3.21 26.70
N LEU A 4 10.53 3.80 27.87
CA LEU A 4 10.66 3.14 29.16
C LEU A 4 9.35 2.43 29.50
N VAL A 5 9.42 1.13 29.74
CA VAL A 5 8.25 0.30 30.04
C VAL A 5 8.34 -0.18 31.47
N ILE A 6 7.29 0.09 32.27
CA ILE A 6 7.13 -0.41 33.63
C ILE A 6 6.11 -1.54 33.60
N TYR A 7 6.45 -2.69 34.17
CA TYR A 7 5.63 -3.91 34.13
C TYR A 7 5.71 -4.68 35.45
N ASP A 8 4.75 -5.59 35.68
CA ASP A 8 4.71 -6.41 36.90
C ASP A 8 5.33 -7.81 36.72
N SER A 9 5.26 -8.64 37.76
CA SER A 9 5.81 -10.01 37.73
C SER A 9 5.06 -10.98 36.82
N THR A 10 3.91 -10.58 36.28
CA THR A 10 3.15 -11.35 35.29
C THR A 10 3.43 -10.90 33.86
N GLY A 11 4.24 -9.85 33.67
CA GLY A 11 4.52 -9.30 32.36
C GLY A 11 3.50 -8.25 31.91
N ARG A 12 2.51 -7.93 32.76
CA ARG A 12 1.51 -6.91 32.45
C ARG A 12 2.14 -5.52 32.54
N ILE A 13 1.90 -4.71 31.51
CA ILE A 13 2.41 -3.35 31.43
C ILE A 13 1.55 -2.42 32.28
N TRP A 14 2.20 -1.60 33.10
CA TRP A 14 1.60 -0.56 33.93
C TRP A 14 1.73 0.82 33.31
N SER A 15 2.87 1.12 32.70
CA SER A 15 3.14 2.43 32.09
C SER A 15 4.17 2.32 30.96
N ILE A 16 3.99 3.16 29.94
CA ILE A 16 4.93 3.35 28.84
C ILE A 16 5.24 4.85 28.78
N ILE A 17 6.52 5.21 28.95
CA ILE A 17 6.97 6.60 29.02
C ILE A 17 7.95 6.85 27.86
N TYR A 18 7.65 7.88 27.06
CA TYR A 18 8.48 8.29 25.93
C TYR A 18 9.37 9.47 26.30
N GLY A 19 10.63 9.47 25.84
CA GLY A 19 11.57 10.57 26.06
C GLY A 19 12.17 10.65 27.47
N GLU A 20 11.97 9.63 28.30
CA GLU A 20 12.66 9.48 29.58
C GLU A 20 14.11 9.06 29.35
N GLU A 21 15.02 9.44 30.25
CA GLU A 21 16.44 9.05 30.18
C GLU A 21 16.92 8.35 31.45
N ALA A 22 16.16 8.45 32.55
CA ALA A 22 16.52 7.86 33.84
C ALA A 22 15.68 6.61 34.16
N LEU A 23 16.33 5.60 34.74
CA LEU A 23 15.64 4.41 35.24
C LEU A 23 15.07 4.68 36.65
N PRO A 24 13.76 4.50 36.88
CA PRO A 24 13.17 4.62 38.21
C PRO A 24 13.70 3.50 39.12
N GLN A 25 14.01 3.85 40.37
CA GLN A 25 14.44 2.88 41.36
C GLN A 25 13.25 2.18 42.02
N GLY A 26 13.42 0.89 42.32
CA GLY A 26 12.43 0.09 43.04
C GLY A 26 11.25 -0.42 42.19
N LEU A 27 11.22 -0.12 40.89
CA LEU A 27 10.21 -0.62 39.95
C LEU A 27 10.86 -1.50 38.88
N ARG A 28 10.15 -2.56 38.46
CA ARG A 28 10.55 -3.37 37.32
C ARG A 28 10.30 -2.57 36.04
N CYS A 29 11.38 -2.24 35.34
CA CYS A 29 11.31 -1.50 34.10
C CYS A 29 12.38 -1.93 33.12
N MET A 30 12.14 -1.69 31.83
CA MET A 30 13.11 -1.93 30.77
C MET A 30 12.94 -0.92 29.64
N TRP A 31 14.02 -0.72 28.87
CA TRP A 31 13.95 0.03 27.62
C TRP A 31 13.47 -0.87 26.50
N VAL A 32 12.50 -0.38 25.72
CA VAL A 32 11.96 -1.07 24.57
C VAL A 32 11.98 -0.14 23.37
N ASP A 33 12.54 -0.62 22.27
CA ASP A 33 12.39 0.02 20.97
C ASP A 33 11.12 -0.50 20.29
N ILE A 34 10.09 0.34 20.26
CA ILE A 34 8.80 0.00 19.65
C ILE A 34 8.93 0.24 18.14
N PRO A 35 8.78 -0.79 17.29
CA PRO A 35 8.81 -0.63 15.84
C PRO A 35 7.56 0.08 15.32
N ASP A 36 7.67 0.73 14.17
CA ASP A 36 6.56 1.49 13.58
C ASP A 36 5.39 0.56 13.23
N GLY A 37 4.17 1.00 13.56
CA GLY A 37 2.94 0.22 13.37
C GLY A 37 2.72 -0.92 14.38
N ALA A 38 3.66 -1.15 15.30
CA ALA A 38 3.50 -2.12 16.38
C ALA A 38 3.00 -1.45 17.66
N GLN A 39 2.14 -2.16 18.38
CA GLN A 39 1.74 -1.84 19.75
C GLN A 39 2.40 -2.84 20.71
N LEU A 40 3.05 -2.35 21.76
CA LEU A 40 3.56 -3.22 22.81
C LEU A 40 2.39 -3.81 23.60
N ASP A 41 2.29 -5.14 23.64
CA ASP A 41 1.17 -5.87 24.23
C ASP A 41 1.47 -6.28 25.68
N HIS A 42 2.56 -7.02 25.88
CA HIS A 42 3.04 -7.43 27.21
C HIS A 42 4.56 -7.65 27.20
N ILE A 43 5.13 -7.85 28.40
CA ILE A 43 6.51 -8.30 28.55
C ILE A 43 6.48 -9.79 28.86
N ASN A 44 7.09 -10.62 28.02
CA ASN A 44 7.29 -12.02 28.32
C ASN A 44 8.34 -12.15 29.44
N VAL A 45 7.88 -12.58 30.62
CA VAL A 45 8.69 -12.78 31.83
C VAL A 45 8.88 -14.27 32.16
N THR A 46 8.67 -15.16 31.17
CA THR A 46 8.89 -16.61 31.35
C THR A 46 10.34 -16.90 31.77
N ASP A 47 11.28 -16.13 31.23
CA ASP A 47 12.64 -16.01 31.75
C ASP A 47 12.75 -14.69 32.52
N ALA A 48 12.83 -14.78 33.86
CA ALA A 48 12.81 -13.60 34.72
C ALA A 48 14.11 -12.80 34.64
N ASP A 49 15.22 -13.43 34.27
CA ASP A 49 16.52 -12.78 34.10
C ASP A 49 16.66 -12.13 32.72
N ASN A 50 15.81 -12.54 31.76
CA ASN A 50 15.79 -12.02 30.40
C ASN A 50 14.35 -11.74 29.89
N PRO A 51 13.69 -10.71 30.42
CA PRO A 51 12.37 -10.31 29.97
C PRO A 51 12.39 -9.80 28.52
N GLN A 52 11.41 -10.20 27.72
CA GLN A 52 11.33 -9.86 26.29
C GLN A 52 10.04 -9.12 25.95
N PRO A 53 10.08 -7.98 25.23
CA PRO A 53 8.87 -7.29 24.81
C PRO A 53 8.14 -8.10 23.73
N VAL A 54 6.82 -8.25 23.89
CA VAL A 54 5.94 -8.88 22.90
C VAL A 54 5.06 -7.81 22.27
N PHE A 55 5.09 -7.74 20.95
CA PHE A 55 4.35 -6.75 20.18
C PHE A 55 3.14 -7.39 19.50
N SER A 56 2.04 -6.65 19.48
CA SER A 56 0.89 -6.90 18.63
C SER A 56 0.88 -5.87 17.50
N TYR A 57 0.55 -6.31 16.29
CA TYR A 57 0.29 -5.41 15.18
C TYR A 57 -1.22 -5.25 15.08
N LEU A 58 -1.68 -4.00 15.02
CA LEU A 58 -3.07 -3.75 14.66
C LEU A 58 -3.26 -4.33 13.24
N PRO A 59 -4.30 -5.15 12.99
CA PRO A 59 -4.63 -5.54 11.64
C PRO A 59 -4.79 -4.27 10.80
N GLU A 60 -4.37 -4.34 9.53
CA GLU A 60 -4.51 -3.27 8.55
C GLU A 60 -5.90 -2.64 8.68
N SER A 61 -5.96 -1.37 9.05
CA SER A 61 -7.25 -0.72 9.28
C SER A 61 -8.07 -0.80 7.98
N ASP A 62 -9.39 -0.96 8.09
CA ASP A 62 -10.26 -0.97 6.91
C ASP A 62 -10.04 0.27 6.03
N ILE A 63 -9.65 1.40 6.63
CA ILE A 63 -9.27 2.62 5.93
C ILE A 63 -8.00 2.47 5.09
N GLY A 64 -6.97 1.78 5.59
CA GLY A 64 -5.74 1.53 4.85
C GLY A 64 -6.01 0.67 3.61
N ARG A 65 -6.79 -0.40 3.77
CA ARG A 65 -7.20 -1.27 2.66
C ARG A 65 -8.04 -0.53 1.62
N LEU A 66 -8.95 0.34 2.07
CA LEU A 66 -9.74 1.19 1.17
C LEU A 66 -8.87 2.19 0.41
N GLN A 67 -7.87 2.79 1.06
CA GLN A 67 -6.93 3.71 0.39
C GLN A 67 -6.13 3.00 -0.70
N GLU A 68 -5.62 1.80 -0.43
CA GLU A 68 -4.91 0.98 -1.43
C GLU A 68 -5.81 0.60 -2.61
N GLN A 69 -7.05 0.20 -2.33
CA GLN A 69 -8.03 -0.11 -3.38
C GLN A 69 -8.35 1.12 -4.24
N VAL A 70 -8.48 2.30 -3.66
CA VAL A 70 -8.71 3.55 -4.40
C VAL A 70 -7.54 3.88 -5.31
N VAL A 71 -6.30 3.73 -4.82
CA VAL A 71 -5.10 3.95 -5.65
C VAL A 71 -5.07 2.95 -6.81
N SER A 72 -5.24 1.66 -6.51
CA SER A 72 -5.23 0.61 -7.54
C SER A 72 -6.32 0.80 -8.61
N LEU A 73 -7.53 1.21 -8.20
CA LEU A 73 -8.62 1.53 -9.13
C LEU A 73 -8.30 2.77 -9.98
N GLY A 74 -7.63 3.78 -9.41
CA GLY A 74 -7.18 4.96 -10.13
C GLY A 74 -6.18 4.62 -11.24
N ASP A 75 -5.22 3.73 -10.94
CA ASP A 75 -4.24 3.26 -11.92
C ASP A 75 -4.91 2.48 -13.06
N GLN A 76 -5.80 1.54 -12.73
CA GLN A 76 -6.56 0.77 -13.73
C GLN A 76 -7.43 1.67 -14.62
N LEU A 77 -8.05 2.70 -14.05
CA LEU A 77 -8.85 3.66 -14.82
C LEU A 77 -7.97 4.44 -15.81
N THR A 78 -6.78 4.85 -15.37
CA THR A 78 -5.84 5.59 -16.22
C THR A 78 -5.34 4.72 -17.37
N GLU A 79 -4.98 3.47 -17.08
CA GLU A 79 -4.55 2.50 -18.10
C GLU A 79 -5.67 2.22 -19.13
N ALA A 80 -6.91 2.02 -18.66
CA ALA A 80 -8.06 1.81 -19.54
C ALA A 80 -8.34 3.03 -20.45
N GLN A 81 -8.19 4.25 -19.93
CA GLN A 81 -8.36 5.48 -20.71
C GLN A 81 -7.28 5.63 -21.79
N LEU A 82 -6.03 5.26 -21.49
CA LEU A 82 -4.95 5.27 -22.46
C LEU A 82 -5.21 4.26 -23.58
N ALA A 83 -5.53 3.01 -23.23
CA ALA A 83 -5.83 1.95 -24.20
C ALA A 83 -7.03 2.31 -25.09
N LEU A 84 -8.06 2.94 -24.53
CA LEU A 84 -9.21 3.41 -25.29
C LEU A 84 -8.82 4.52 -26.29
N THR A 85 -7.94 5.44 -25.88
CA THR A 85 -7.44 6.50 -26.77
C THR A 85 -6.65 5.92 -27.93
N GLU A 86 -5.72 5.00 -27.67
CA GLU A 86 -4.94 4.31 -28.70
C GLU A 86 -5.85 3.54 -29.67
N GLN A 87 -6.91 2.90 -29.17
CA GLN A 87 -7.90 2.23 -29.99
C GLN A 87 -8.65 3.20 -30.91
N TYR A 88 -9.04 4.38 -30.40
CA TYR A 88 -9.69 5.41 -31.22
C TYR A 88 -8.78 5.92 -32.32
N GLU A 89 -7.50 6.14 -32.03
CA GLU A 89 -6.51 6.56 -33.04
C GLU A 89 -6.33 5.50 -34.13
N ALA A 90 -6.21 4.22 -33.75
CA ALA A 90 -6.11 3.12 -34.69
C ALA A 90 -7.35 3.00 -35.59
N ASN A 91 -8.55 3.18 -35.02
CA ASN A 91 -9.80 3.15 -35.79
C ASN A 91 -9.90 4.31 -36.78
N LEU A 92 -9.41 5.50 -36.42
CA LEU A 92 -9.39 6.65 -37.32
C LEU A 92 -8.44 6.40 -38.51
N ALA A 93 -7.23 5.91 -38.24
CA ALA A 93 -6.27 5.56 -39.28
C ALA A 93 -6.81 4.48 -40.24
N LEU A 94 -7.49 3.47 -39.70
CA LEU A 94 -8.13 2.44 -40.52
C LEU A 94 -9.25 3.01 -41.40
N ALA A 95 -10.05 3.96 -40.88
CA ALA A 95 -11.10 4.61 -41.66
C ALA A 95 -10.53 5.41 -42.84
N GLU A 96 -9.39 6.08 -42.65
CA GLU A 96 -8.66 6.76 -43.72
C GLU A 96 -8.15 5.77 -44.78
N GLU A 97 -7.56 4.65 -44.36
CA GLU A 97 -7.08 3.61 -45.27
C GLU A 97 -8.23 3.00 -46.10
N ILE A 98 -9.36 2.69 -45.47
CA ILE A 98 -10.56 2.19 -46.16
C ILE A 98 -11.04 3.20 -47.20
N THR A 99 -11.06 4.49 -46.86
CA THR A 99 -11.48 5.55 -47.78
C THR A 99 -10.54 5.63 -48.97
N ASN A 100 -9.23 5.60 -48.74
CA ASN A 100 -8.22 5.60 -49.81
C ASN A 100 -8.35 4.38 -50.72
N ALA A 101 -8.60 3.19 -50.16
CA ALA A 101 -8.82 1.97 -50.93
C ALA A 101 -10.10 2.03 -51.77
N GLN A 102 -11.19 2.60 -51.22
CA GLN A 102 -12.44 2.78 -51.95
C GLN A 102 -12.29 3.75 -53.13
N LEU A 103 -11.54 4.85 -52.94
CA LEU A 103 -11.22 5.78 -54.03
C LEU A 103 -10.41 5.08 -55.13
N ALA A 104 -9.34 4.37 -54.77
CA ALA A 104 -8.52 3.64 -55.74
C ALA A 104 -9.32 2.60 -56.53
N LEU A 105 -10.23 1.87 -55.87
CA LEU A 105 -11.13 0.92 -56.54
C LEU A 105 -12.05 1.63 -57.53
N THR A 106 -12.59 2.79 -57.15
CA THR A 106 -13.49 3.59 -58.01
C THR A 106 -12.77 4.04 -59.27
N GLU A 107 -11.54 4.58 -59.13
CA GLU A 107 -10.70 4.98 -60.26
C GLU A 107 -10.40 3.81 -61.22
N ILE A 108 -10.16 2.61 -60.69
CA ILE A 108 -9.94 1.40 -61.51
C ILE A 108 -11.20 1.05 -62.30
N TYR A 109 -12.38 1.02 -61.65
CA TYR A 109 -13.62 0.67 -62.33
C TYR A 109 -14.01 1.70 -63.39
N GLU A 110 -13.88 2.99 -63.11
CA GLU A 110 -14.12 4.06 -64.09
C GLU A 110 -13.14 3.99 -65.26
N GLY A 111 -11.87 3.65 -65.01
CA GLY A 111 -10.86 3.47 -66.07
C GLY A 111 -11.04 2.23 -66.94
N MET A 112 -11.88 1.27 -66.51
CA MET A 112 -12.21 0.06 -67.26
C MET A 112 -13.44 0.18 -68.15
N GLU A 113 -14.27 1.23 -68.00
CA GLU A 113 -15.47 1.48 -68.84
C GLU A 113 -15.13 2.00 -70.26
N VAL A 114 -14.04 1.53 -70.89
CA VAL A 114 -13.62 1.87 -72.27
C VAL A 114 -14.03 0.79 -73.26
#